data_AF-A0A6I7X3E7-F1
#
_entry.id   AF-A0A6I7X3E7-F1
#
_cell.length_a   1.000
_cell.length_b   1.000
_cell.length_c   1.000
_cell.angle_alpha   90.00
_cell.angle_beta   90.00
_cell.angle_gamma   90.00
#
_symmetry.space_group_name_H-M   'P 1'
#
loop_
_entity.id
_entity.type
_entity.pdbx_description
1 polymer ?
#
loop_
_entity_poly.entity_id
_entity_poly.type
_entity_poly.pdbx_seq_one_letter_code
_entity_poly.pdbx_strand_id
1 'polypeptide(L)'
;SERPSSLARAIIDVGRINKTIYLLNFIDNKDYRRRILTQLNRGEGRHAIARVICHGQRGEIKKRYREGQEDQLGALGLVTNAVVLWNTLYMDAALNHMQDKGTDISQEDMGRLSPLQHSHVNVLGHYSFVLTDLISKGKLRPLNQ
;
A
#
# COMPACT_ATOMS: atom_id res chain seq x y z
N SER A 1 -42.05 4.98 0.61
CA SER A 1 -42.18 5.01 -0.87
C SER A 1 -40.83 4.66 -1.46
N GLU A 2 -40.67 3.45 -2.01
CA GLU A 2 -39.40 2.92 -2.54
C GLU A 2 -39.12 3.35 -3.99
N ARG A 3 -39.96 4.20 -4.58
CA ARG A 3 -39.74 4.72 -5.93
C ARG A 3 -39.03 6.06 -5.85
N PRO A 4 -37.83 6.21 -6.46
CA PRO A 4 -37.13 7.49 -6.51
C PRO A 4 -38.01 8.50 -7.24
N SER A 5 -38.02 9.74 -6.73
CA SER A 5 -38.75 10.86 -7.33
C SER A 5 -38.29 11.10 -8.78
N SER A 6 -39.08 11.82 -9.57
CA SER A 6 -38.71 12.21 -10.94
C SER A 6 -37.39 12.97 -10.98
N LEU A 7 -37.18 13.88 -10.03
CA LEU A 7 -35.91 14.60 -9.87
C LEU A 7 -34.75 13.66 -9.55
N ALA A 8 -34.93 12.71 -8.63
CA ALA A 8 -33.90 11.73 -8.30
C ALA A 8 -33.53 10.85 -9.50
N ARG A 9 -34.51 10.45 -10.33
CA ARG A 9 -34.26 9.72 -11.59
C ARG A 9 -33.46 10.55 -12.59
N ALA A 10 -33.81 11.82 -12.77
CA ALA A 10 -33.07 12.71 -13.66
C ALA A 10 -31.60 12.86 -13.23
N ILE A 11 -31.34 13.00 -11.92
CA ILE A 11 -29.98 13.05 -11.37
C ILE A 11 -29.22 11.73 -11.61
N ILE A 12 -29.87 10.59 -11.40
CA ILE A 12 -29.27 9.27 -11.67
C ILE A 12 -28.88 9.14 -13.15
N ASP A 13 -29.77 9.54 -14.07
CA ASP A 13 -29.52 9.44 -15.50
C ASP A 13 -28.39 10.36 -15.96
N VAL A 14 -28.28 11.58 -15.42
CA VAL A 14 -27.10 12.45 -15.62
C VAL A 14 -25.82 11.75 -15.12
N GLY A 15 -25.87 11.09 -13.96
CA GLY A 15 -24.76 10.30 -13.44
C GLY A 15 -24.35 9.13 -14.35
N ARG A 16 -25.33 8.48 -15.00
CA ARG A 16 -25.07 7.39 -15.97
C ARG A 16 -24.31 7.89 -17.20
N ILE A 17 -24.61 9.09 -17.71
CA ILE A 17 -23.88 9.69 -18.84
C ILE A 17 -22.39 9.81 -18.51
N ASN A 18 -22.06 10.40 -17.36
CA ASN A 18 -20.67 10.53 -16.90
C ASN A 18 -19.98 9.16 -16.71
N LYS A 19 -20.69 8.18 -16.14
CA LYS A 19 -20.17 6.82 -15.98
C LYS A 19 -19.89 6.15 -17.33
N THR A 20 -20.76 6.33 -18.32
CA THR A 20 -20.57 5.80 -19.67
C THR A 20 -19.35 6.42 -20.34
N ILE A 21 -19.21 7.75 -20.30
CA ILE A 21 -18.03 8.44 -20.86
C ILE A 21 -16.75 7.92 -20.18
N TYR A 22 -16.76 7.78 -18.85
CA TYR A 22 -15.63 7.22 -18.11
C TYR A 22 -15.29 5.78 -18.56
N LEU A 23 -16.28 4.89 -18.68
CA LEU A 23 -16.07 3.51 -19.12
C LEU A 23 -15.53 3.42 -20.55
N LEU A 24 -16.06 4.22 -21.47
CA LEU A 24 -15.60 4.27 -22.85
C LEU A 24 -14.14 4.71 -22.92
N ASN A 25 -13.78 5.78 -22.21
CA ASN A 25 -12.40 6.25 -22.10
C ASN A 25 -11.48 5.18 -21.46
N PHE A 26 -11.97 4.46 -20.45
CA PHE A 26 -11.21 3.39 -19.79
C PHE A 26 -10.94 2.19 -20.71
N ILE A 27 -11.88 1.83 -21.57
CA ILE A 27 -11.72 0.70 -22.50
C ILE A 27 -10.79 1.08 -23.65
N ASP A 28 -11.02 2.24 -24.25
CA ASP A 28 -10.36 2.72 -25.46
C ASP A 28 -8.92 3.19 -25.20
N ASN A 29 -8.71 4.01 -24.17
CA ASN A 29 -7.40 4.61 -23.89
C ASN A 29 -6.57 3.76 -22.91
N LYS A 30 -5.54 3.10 -23.45
CA LYS A 30 -4.60 2.27 -22.68
C LYS A 30 -3.84 3.05 -21.60
N ASP A 31 -3.36 4.25 -21.89
CA ASP A 31 -2.58 5.04 -20.94
C ASP A 31 -3.46 5.58 -19.80
N TYR A 32 -4.69 5.97 -20.11
CA TYR A 32 -5.70 6.36 -19.14
C TYR A 32 -6.01 5.20 -18.17
N ARG A 33 -6.29 4.01 -18.72
CA ARG A 33 -6.48 2.78 -17.93
C ARG A 33 -5.26 2.45 -17.08
N ARG A 34 -4.05 2.52 -17.64
CA ARG A 34 -2.80 2.24 -16.91
C ARG A 34 -2.64 3.18 -15.72
N ARG A 35 -2.88 4.48 -15.91
CA ARG A 35 -2.83 5.47 -14.83
C ARG A 35 -3.82 5.16 -13.70
N ILE A 36 -5.04 4.77 -14.04
CA ILE A 36 -6.06 4.36 -13.04
C ILE A 36 -5.59 3.13 -12.28
N LEU A 37 -5.14 2.09 -12.98
CA LEU A 37 -4.66 0.86 -12.36
C LEU A 37 -3.44 1.10 -11.47
N THR A 38 -2.52 1.99 -11.82
CA THR A 38 -1.39 2.34 -10.96
C THR A 38 -1.85 2.91 -9.61
N GLN A 39 -2.87 3.77 -9.60
CA GLN A 39 -3.42 4.29 -8.33
C GLN A 39 -4.16 3.21 -7.55
N LEU A 40 -4.93 2.37 -8.24
CA LEU A 40 -5.64 1.26 -7.61
C LEU A 40 -4.65 0.29 -6.95
N ASN A 41 -3.62 -0.13 -7.67
CA ASN A 41 -2.57 -1.03 -7.20
C ASN A 41 -1.83 -0.46 -5.97
N ARG A 42 -1.67 0.87 -5.88
CA ARG A 42 -1.08 1.51 -4.68
C ARG A 42 -1.99 1.34 -3.46
N GLY A 43 -3.30 1.55 -3.63
CA GLY A 43 -4.29 1.32 -2.58
C GLY A 43 -4.34 -0.15 -2.16
N GLU A 44 -4.46 -1.05 -3.14
CA GLU A 44 -4.48 -2.49 -2.91
C GLU A 44 -3.21 -3.01 -2.23
N GLY A 45 -2.04 -2.53 -2.64
CA GLY A 45 -0.76 -2.87 -2.02
C GLY A 45 -0.69 -2.42 -0.56
N ARG A 46 -1.13 -1.19 -0.24
CA ARG A 46 -1.23 -0.72 1.15
C ARG A 46 -2.17 -1.60 1.97
N HIS A 47 -3.33 -1.96 1.40
CA HIS A 47 -4.27 -2.86 2.06
C HIS A 47 -3.71 -4.28 2.24
N ALA A 48 -2.90 -4.77 1.30
CA ALA A 48 -2.24 -6.07 1.42
C ALA A 48 -1.28 -6.11 2.62
N ILE A 49 -0.44 -5.08 2.77
CA ILE A 49 0.44 -4.95 3.94
C ILE A 49 -0.37 -4.89 5.23
N ALA A 50 -1.42 -4.05 5.27
CA ALA A 50 -2.26 -3.92 6.45
C ALA A 50 -2.92 -5.25 6.84
N ARG A 51 -3.37 -6.06 5.86
CA ARG A 51 -3.90 -7.41 6.11
C ARG A 51 -2.84 -8.37 6.66
N VAL A 52 -1.61 -8.30 6.15
CA VAL A 52 -0.49 -9.12 6.66
C VAL A 52 -0.16 -8.73 8.10
N ILE A 53 -0.07 -7.44 8.42
CA ILE A 53 0.17 -6.97 9.79
C ILE A 53 -0.98 -7.40 10.71
N CYS A 54 -2.22 -7.21 10.27
CA CYS A 54 -3.43 -7.64 10.97
C CYS A 54 -3.71 -9.15 10.73
N HIS A 55 -2.71 -10.02 10.91
CA HIS A 55 -2.83 -11.45 10.64
C HIS A 55 -3.85 -12.19 11.55
N GLY A 56 -4.20 -11.62 12.71
CA GLY A 56 -5.24 -12.15 13.59
C GLY A 56 -6.65 -12.03 12.97
N GLN A 57 -7.47 -13.07 13.11
CA GLN A 57 -8.87 -13.08 12.63
C GLN A 57 -9.05 -12.79 11.11
N ARG A 58 -8.09 -13.18 10.26
CA ARG A 58 -8.10 -12.92 8.80
C ARG A 58 -8.03 -11.43 8.41
N GLY A 59 -7.52 -10.56 9.28
CA GLY A 59 -7.50 -9.11 9.02
C GLY A 59 -8.83 -8.41 9.30
N GLU A 60 -9.77 -9.10 9.97
CA GLU A 60 -11.05 -8.53 10.37
C GLU A 60 -10.97 -7.96 11.80
N ILE A 61 -11.37 -6.71 11.96
CA ILE A 61 -11.47 -6.07 13.28
C ILE A 61 -12.86 -6.37 13.86
N LYS A 62 -12.95 -7.38 14.74
CA LYS A 62 -14.23 -7.80 15.38
C LYS A 62 -14.46 -7.20 16.76
N LYS A 63 -14.21 -5.89 16.96
CA LYS A 63 -14.61 -5.20 18.20
C LYS A 63 -15.97 -4.54 18.04
N ARG A 64 -16.80 -4.62 19.09
CA ARG A 64 -18.20 -4.13 19.11
C ARG A 64 -18.30 -2.60 19.30
N TYR A 65 -17.27 -1.94 19.83
CA TYR A 65 -17.25 -0.51 20.16
C TYR A 65 -16.40 0.29 19.18
N ARG A 66 -16.91 1.46 18.76
CA ARG A 66 -16.30 2.35 17.77
C ARG A 66 -14.93 2.88 18.19
N GLU A 67 -14.78 3.36 19.43
CA GLU A 67 -13.49 3.84 19.96
C GLU A 67 -12.42 2.73 19.94
N GLY A 68 -12.78 1.51 20.34
CA GLY A 68 -11.87 0.36 20.28
C GLY A 68 -11.48 -0.09 18.86
N GLN A 69 -12.26 0.28 17.83
CA GLN A 69 -11.90 0.08 16.43
C GLN A 69 -10.99 1.20 15.92
N GLU A 70 -11.22 2.45 16.34
CA GLU A 70 -10.40 3.61 15.95
C GLU A 70 -8.96 3.47 16.45
N ASP A 71 -8.75 3.05 17.69
CA ASP A 71 -7.40 2.78 18.23
C ASP A 71 -6.68 1.67 17.46
N GLN A 72 -7.40 0.60 17.12
CA GLN A 72 -6.84 -0.52 16.35
C GLN A 72 -6.48 -0.10 14.93
N LEU A 73 -7.33 0.72 14.28
CA LEU A 73 -7.06 1.26 12.95
C LEU A 73 -5.90 2.27 12.98
N GLY A 74 -5.81 3.10 14.01
CA GLY A 74 -4.71 4.03 14.23
C GLY A 74 -3.37 3.31 14.39
N ALA A 75 -3.31 2.32 15.29
CA ALA A 75 -2.14 1.49 15.48
C ALA A 75 -1.75 0.71 14.21
N LEU A 76 -2.73 0.12 13.51
CA LEU A 76 -2.49 -0.58 12.24
C LEU A 76 -1.93 0.37 11.17
N GLY A 77 -2.48 1.58 11.09
CA GLY A 77 -1.98 2.63 10.19
C GLY A 77 -0.54 3.01 10.50
N LEU A 78 -0.20 3.18 11.78
CA LEU A 78 1.16 3.49 12.24
C LEU A 78 2.14 2.38 11.86
N VAL A 79 1.84 1.13 12.19
CA VAL A 79 2.71 -0.02 11.88
C VAL A 79 2.84 -0.20 10.36
N THR A 80 1.75 -0.04 9.61
CA THR A 80 1.79 -0.11 8.14
C THR A 80 2.72 0.97 7.57
N ASN A 81 2.62 2.21 8.05
CA ASN A 81 3.50 3.29 7.62
C ASN A 81 4.96 3.04 8.02
N ALA A 82 5.21 2.47 9.20
CA ALA A 82 6.56 2.12 9.65
C ALA A 82 7.21 1.04 8.76
N VAL A 83 6.45 0.01 8.36
CA VAL A 83 6.92 -1.01 7.40
C VAL A 83 7.22 -0.40 6.03
N VAL A 84 6.35 0.49 5.53
CA VAL A 84 6.59 1.19 4.26
C VAL A 84 7.82 2.09 4.31
N LEU A 85 8.05 2.77 5.42
CA LEU A 85 9.26 3.56 5.63
C LEU A 85 10.51 2.68 5.65
N TRP A 86 10.46 1.57 6.40
CA TRP A 86 11.54 0.59 6.43
C TRP A 86 11.88 0.08 5.03
N ASN A 87 10.88 -0.32 4.25
CA ASN A 87 11.07 -0.77 2.88
C ASN A 87 11.73 0.30 2.02
N THR A 88 11.24 1.55 2.09
CA THR A 88 11.84 2.67 1.35
C THR A 88 13.32 2.86 1.67
N LEU A 89 13.69 2.83 2.96
CA LEU A 89 15.08 2.99 3.40
C LEU A 89 15.99 1.84 2.91
N TYR A 90 15.51 0.59 2.99
CA TYR A 90 16.30 -0.55 2.51
C TYR A 90 16.37 -0.64 0.98
N MET A 91 15.34 -0.19 0.28
CA MET A 91 15.39 -0.08 -1.18
C MET A 91 16.42 0.95 -1.61
N ASP A 92 16.47 2.11 -0.96
CA ASP A 92 17.52 3.11 -1.21
C ASP A 92 18.92 2.56 -0.93
N ALA A 93 19.11 1.90 0.22
CA ALA A 93 20.37 1.25 0.54
C ALA A 93 20.77 0.17 -0.47
N ALA A 94 19.80 -0.60 -0.99
CA ALA A 94 20.05 -1.60 -2.03
C ALA A 94 20.43 -0.98 -3.38
N LEU A 95 19.80 0.14 -3.76
CA LEU A 95 20.16 0.89 -4.97
C LEU A 95 21.58 1.45 -4.86
N ASN A 96 21.94 2.06 -3.73
CA ASN A 96 23.28 2.58 -3.49
C ASN A 96 24.33 1.46 -3.58
N HIS A 97 24.06 0.31 -2.95
CA HIS A 97 24.95 -0.86 -3.03
C HIS A 97 25.10 -1.42 -4.45
N MET A 98 24.05 -1.39 -5.27
CA MET A 98 24.12 -1.81 -6.68
C MET A 98 24.94 -0.83 -7.52
N GLN A 99 24.81 0.48 -7.28
CA GLN A 99 25.61 1.52 -7.92
C GLN A 99 27.09 1.41 -7.55
N ASP A 100 27.40 1.17 -6.27
CA ASP A 100 28.78 0.97 -5.79
C ASP A 100 29.45 -0.26 -6.43
N LYS A 101 28.65 -1.27 -6.82
CA LYS A 101 29.11 -2.45 -7.58
C LYS A 101 29.25 -2.21 -9.09
N GLY A 102 28.95 -1.00 -9.58
CA GLY A 102 29.02 -0.65 -11.00
C GLY A 102 27.82 -1.10 -11.83
N THR A 103 26.68 -1.38 -11.20
CA THR A 103 25.43 -1.69 -11.93
C THR A 103 24.78 -0.39 -12.40
N ASP A 104 24.53 -0.27 -13.70
CA ASP A 104 23.76 0.86 -14.25
C ASP A 104 22.27 0.68 -13.93
N ILE A 105 21.66 1.69 -13.32
CA ILE A 105 20.25 1.66 -12.89
C ILE A 105 19.48 2.73 -13.66
N SER A 106 18.56 2.28 -14.52
CA SER A 106 17.66 3.19 -15.25
C SER A 106 16.74 3.95 -14.30
N GLN A 107 16.67 5.27 -14.47
CA GLN A 107 15.73 6.13 -13.75
C GLN A 107 14.26 5.74 -13.99
N GLU A 108 13.95 5.16 -15.16
CA GLU A 108 12.60 4.67 -15.46
C GLU A 108 12.24 3.48 -14.56
N ASP A 109 13.19 2.58 -14.29
CA ASP A 109 12.96 1.41 -13.43
C ASP A 109 12.90 1.80 -11.96
N MET A 110 13.70 2.80 -11.53
CA MET A 110 13.56 3.40 -10.20
C MET A 110 12.16 3.97 -9.98
N GLY A 111 11.58 4.62 -11.00
CA GLY A 111 10.22 5.16 -10.95
C GLY A 111 9.11 4.10 -10.84
N ARG A 112 9.41 2.83 -11.15
CA ARG A 112 8.46 1.70 -11.07
C ARG A 112 8.52 0.98 -9.72
N LEU A 113 9.50 1.29 -8.88
CA LEU A 113 9.66 0.67 -7.57
C LEU A 113 8.47 0.99 -6.65
N SER A 114 8.08 0.00 -5.85
CA SER A 114 7.01 0.12 -4.87
C SER A 114 7.50 -0.34 -3.50
N PRO A 115 7.46 0.51 -2.46
CA PRO A 115 7.84 0.14 -1.10
C PRO A 115 6.76 -0.70 -0.39
N LEU A 116 5.76 -1.19 -1.14
CA LEU A 116 4.63 -1.92 -0.59
C LEU A 116 4.85 -3.44 -0.53
N GLN A 117 6.07 -3.91 -0.79
CA GLN A 117 6.41 -5.33 -0.67
C GLN A 117 6.37 -5.79 0.80
N HIS A 118 5.89 -7.01 1.04
CA HIS A 118 5.68 -7.52 2.40
C HIS A 118 6.05 -8.98 2.60
N SER A 119 6.55 -9.67 1.57
CA SER A 119 6.91 -11.10 1.68
C SER A 119 8.05 -11.36 2.67
N HIS A 120 8.90 -10.37 2.92
CA HIS A 120 10.02 -10.42 3.87
C HIS A 120 9.63 -10.03 5.30
N VAL A 121 8.40 -9.56 5.52
CA VAL A 121 7.95 -9.11 6.85
C VAL A 121 7.41 -10.31 7.62
N ASN A 122 8.16 -10.74 8.64
CA ASN A 122 7.68 -11.79 9.52
C ASN A 122 6.72 -11.21 10.57
N VAL A 123 5.45 -11.61 10.50
CA VAL A 123 4.39 -11.21 11.43
C VAL A 123 3.98 -12.33 12.40
N LEU A 124 4.58 -13.52 12.27
CA LEU A 124 4.29 -14.70 13.09
C LEU A 124 5.55 -15.20 13.82
N GLY A 125 5.36 -15.76 15.01
CA GLY A 125 6.44 -16.39 15.78
C GLY A 125 7.09 -15.47 16.80
N HIS A 126 8.38 -15.71 17.07
CA HIS A 126 9.10 -15.06 18.15
C HIS A 126 9.87 -13.84 17.67
N TYR A 127 9.73 -12.74 18.40
CA TYR A 127 10.48 -11.51 18.17
C TYR A 127 11.59 -11.38 19.19
N SER A 128 12.81 -11.12 18.72
CA SER A 128 13.91 -10.66 19.57
C SER A 128 14.05 -9.15 19.41
N PHE A 129 13.96 -8.43 20.52
CA PHE A 129 14.15 -6.98 20.57
C PHE A 129 15.58 -6.59 20.95
N VAL A 130 16.51 -7.55 20.94
CA VAL A 130 17.93 -7.27 21.17
C VAL A 130 18.47 -6.52 19.96
N LEU A 131 18.69 -5.22 20.13
CA LEU A 131 19.30 -4.37 19.13
C LEU A 131 20.81 -4.55 19.15
N THR A 132 21.40 -4.85 17.99
CA THR A 132 22.86 -4.80 17.82
C THR A 132 23.33 -3.35 17.95
N ASP A 133 24.54 -3.11 18.47
CA ASP A 133 25.14 -1.77 18.61
C ASP A 133 25.09 -0.94 17.33
N LEU A 134 25.18 -1.59 16.16
CA LEU A 134 25.04 -0.94 14.87
C LEU A 134 23.66 -0.30 14.68
N ILE A 135 22.59 -1.04 15.00
CA ILE A 135 21.20 -0.58 14.87
C ILE A 135 20.91 0.48 15.92
N SER A 136 21.41 0.30 17.15
CA SER A 136 21.30 1.29 18.23
C SER A 136 21.95 2.64 17.87
N LYS A 137 22.97 2.63 17.02
CA LYS A 137 23.62 3.84 16.46
C LYS A 137 22.94 4.37 15.19
N GLY A 138 21.77 3.83 14.82
CA GLY A 138 20.99 4.25 13.65
C GLY A 138 21.49 3.70 12.31
N LYS A 139 22.40 2.71 12.30
CA LYS A 139 22.83 2.07 11.05
C LYS A 139 21.83 1.00 10.60
N LEU A 140 21.72 0.82 9.29
CA LEU A 140 20.91 -0.24 8.69
C LEU A 140 21.56 -1.62 8.92
N ARG A 141 20.73 -2.66 8.94
CA ARG A 141 21.21 -4.06 8.89
C ARG A 141 21.91 -4.27 7.55
N PRO A 142 23.03 -5.01 7.51
CA PRO A 142 23.67 -5.37 6.25
C PRO A 142 22.68 -6.11 5.33
N LEU A 143 22.80 -5.86 4.03
CA LEU A 143 22.07 -6.60 3.00
C LEU A 143 22.58 -8.05 2.97
N ASN A 144 21.67 -9.00 2.74
CA ASN A 144 22.06 -10.39 2.51
C ASN A 144 22.91 -10.44 1.22
N GLN A 145 24.06 -11.11 1.29
CA GLN A 145 24.96 -11.32 0.15
C GLN A 145 24.59 -12.60 -0.61
#